data_AF-A0A925B8D7-F1
#
_entry.id   AF-A0A925B8D7-F1
#
_cell.length_a   1.000
_cell.length_b   1.000
_cell.length_c   1.000
_cell.angle_alpha   90.00
_cell.angle_beta   90.00
_cell.angle_gamma   90.00
#
_symmetry.space_group_name_H-M   'P 1'
#
loop_
_entity.id
_entity.type
_entity.pdbx_description
1 polymer ?
#
loop_
_entity_poly.entity_id
_entity_poly.type
_entity_poly.pdbx_seq_one_letter_code
_entity_poly.pdbx_strand_id
1 'polypeptide(L)'
;MGKREDYVDTLKAQIDQWSADIGKWEAKADQAHADARADFEKRLEALRAHREQAMYQLTLLNSAAGEAWRDLARGADEAWERMRGAMEDASSHFRTK
;
A
#
# COMPACT_ATOMS: atom_id res chain seq x y z
N MET A 1 14.76 -12.01 -17.02
CA MET A 1 13.65 -11.14 -16.60
C MET A 1 13.65 -9.92 -17.49
N GLY A 2 12.51 -9.60 -18.11
CA GLY A 2 12.34 -8.35 -18.84
C GLY A 2 12.07 -7.19 -17.88
N LYS A 3 12.43 -5.96 -18.28
CA LYS A 3 12.23 -4.73 -17.47
C LYS A 3 10.82 -4.57 -16.90
N ARG A 4 9.80 -5.15 -17.53
CA ARG A 4 8.40 -5.10 -17.07
C ARG A 4 8.13 -6.09 -15.95
N GLU A 5 8.68 -7.29 -16.04
CA GLU A 5 8.55 -8.33 -15.00
C GLU A 5 9.25 -7.85 -13.72
N ASP A 6 10.48 -7.35 -13.83
CA ASP A 6 11.21 -6.80 -12.68
C ASP A 6 10.45 -5.65 -11.99
N TYR A 7 9.79 -4.80 -12.79
CA TYR A 7 8.94 -3.72 -12.27
C TYR A 7 7.73 -4.26 -11.51
N VAL A 8 6.98 -5.18 -12.10
CA VAL A 8 5.82 -5.82 -11.45
C VAL A 8 6.23 -6.54 -10.16
N ASP A 9 7.34 -7.28 -10.17
CA ASP A 9 7.84 -7.98 -8.99
C ASP A 9 8.22 -7.01 -7.87
N THR A 10 8.86 -5.88 -8.23
CA THR A 10 9.20 -4.80 -7.28
C THR A 10 7.96 -4.16 -6.67
N LEU A 11 6.92 -3.94 -7.48
CA LEU A 11 5.64 -3.42 -7.01
C LEU A 11 4.98 -4.43 -6.05
N LYS A 12 4.91 -5.70 -6.44
CA LYS A 12 4.35 -6.77 -5.61
C LYS A 12 5.04 -6.87 -4.25
N ALA A 13 6.37 -6.86 -4.23
CA ALA A 13 7.15 -6.91 -2.98
C ALA A 13 6.84 -5.73 -2.04
N GLN A 14 6.61 -4.53 -2.59
CA GLN A 14 6.20 -3.38 -1.79
C GLN A 14 4.79 -3.54 -1.20
N ILE A 15 3.83 -4.08 -1.95
CA ILE A 15 2.49 -4.39 -1.42
C ILE A 15 2.58 -5.40 -0.28
N ASP A 16 3.39 -6.44 -0.43
CA ASP A 16 3.59 -7.46 0.61
C ASP A 16 4.19 -6.83 1.87
N GLN A 17 5.18 -5.95 1.71
CA GLN A 17 5.76 -5.19 2.82
C GLN A 17 4.71 -4.32 3.53
N TRP A 18 3.93 -3.53 2.79
CA TRP A 18 2.89 -2.68 3.37
C TRP A 18 1.81 -3.50 4.08
N SER A 19 1.45 -4.66 3.54
CA SER A 19 0.50 -5.58 4.16
C SER A 19 1.00 -6.06 5.51
N ALA A 20 2.29 -6.40 5.60
CA ALA A 20 2.91 -6.81 6.86
C ALA A 20 2.94 -5.67 7.89
N ASP A 21 3.23 -4.44 7.47
CA ASP A 21 3.27 -3.29 8.36
C ASP A 21 1.87 -2.86 8.84
N ILE A 22 0.86 -2.88 7.96
CA ILE A 22 -0.55 -2.72 8.34
C ILE A 22 -0.94 -3.74 9.41
N GLY A 23 -0.58 -5.02 9.23
CA GLY A 23 -0.87 -6.06 10.22
C GLY A 23 -0.21 -5.82 11.59
N LYS A 24 1.01 -5.26 11.62
CA LYS A 24 1.67 -4.86 12.88
C LYS A 24 0.92 -3.72 13.57
N TRP A 25 0.44 -2.74 12.79
CA TRP A 25 -0.30 -1.60 13.31
C TRP A 25 -1.71 -1.97 13.77
N GLU A 26 -2.37 -2.92 13.10
CA GLU A 26 -3.63 -3.53 13.54
C GLU A 26 -3.47 -4.17 14.92
N ALA A 27 -2.45 -5.02 15.08
CA ALA A 27 -2.18 -5.64 16.38
C ALA A 27 -1.91 -4.62 17.50
N LYS A 28 -1.23 -3.51 17.17
CA LYS A 28 -1.03 -2.40 18.12
C LYS A 28 -2.33 -1.65 18.43
N ALA A 29 -3.18 -1.43 17.43
CA ALA A 29 -4.47 -0.77 17.59
C ALA A 29 -5.42 -1.59 18.47
N ASP A 30 -5.43 -2.92 18.33
CA ASP A 30 -6.20 -3.82 19.20
C ASP A 30 -5.73 -3.80 20.67
N GLN A 31 -4.46 -3.49 20.92
CA GLN A 31 -3.91 -3.33 22.27
C GLN A 31 -4.09 -1.91 22.84
N ALA A 32 -4.53 -0.94 22.02
CA ALA A 32 -4.69 0.44 22.44
C ALA A 32 -6.00 0.66 23.22
N HIS A 33 -6.03 1.71 24.04
CA HIS A 33 -7.25 2.16 24.72
C HIS A 33 -8.33 2.59 23.71
N ALA A 34 -9.61 2.47 24.10
CA ALA A 34 -10.77 2.66 23.23
C ALA A 34 -10.76 3.97 22.41
N ASP A 35 -10.34 5.09 23.00
CA ASP A 35 -10.26 6.38 22.29
C ASP A 35 -9.17 6.37 21.20
N ALA A 36 -8.02 5.77 21.47
CA ALA A 36 -6.93 5.66 20.48
C ALA A 36 -7.24 4.63 19.39
N ARG A 37 -8.03 3.61 19.72
CA ARG A 37 -8.44 2.55 18.79
C ARG A 37 -9.24 3.10 17.61
N ALA A 38 -10.20 3.99 17.86
CA ALA A 38 -11.03 4.56 16.78
C ALA A 38 -10.19 5.35 15.75
N ASP A 39 -9.23 6.15 16.23
CA ASP A 39 -8.31 6.90 15.36
C ASP A 39 -7.39 5.95 14.57
N PHE A 40 -6.90 4.89 15.20
CA PHE A 40 -6.09 3.87 14.53
C PHE A 40 -6.88 3.09 13.49
N GLU A 41 -8.10 2.64 13.80
CA GLU A 41 -8.96 1.91 12.87
C GLU A 41 -9.25 2.74 11.61
N LYS A 42 -9.55 4.04 11.76
CA LYS A 42 -9.78 4.93 10.62
C LYS A 42 -8.55 5.04 9.71
N ARG A 43 -7.35 5.12 10.29
CA ARG A 43 -6.09 5.18 9.53
C ARG A 43 -5.77 3.85 8.86
N LEU A 44 -5.98 2.75 9.56
CA LEU A 44 -5.81 1.39 9.04
C LEU A 44 -6.76 1.12 7.87
N GLU A 45 -8.01 1.59 7.94
CA GLU A 45 -8.97 1.48 6.85
C GLU A 45 -8.49 2.23 5.60
N ALA A 46 -7.98 3.45 5.74
CA ALA A 46 -7.40 4.20 4.63
C ALA A 46 -6.20 3.46 4.01
N LEU A 47 -5.31 2.90 4.83
CA LEU A 47 -4.17 2.11 4.35
C LEU A 47 -4.60 0.83 3.62
N ARG A 48 -5.63 0.14 4.11
CA ARG A 48 -6.21 -1.03 3.45
C ARG A 48 -6.78 -0.66 2.08
N ALA A 49 -7.52 0.45 1.98
CA ALA A 49 -8.07 0.93 0.72
C ALA A 49 -6.96 1.27 -0.29
N HIS A 50 -5.89 1.95 0.14
CA HIS A 50 -4.75 2.23 -0.72
C HIS A 50 -4.01 0.97 -1.18
N ARG A 51 -3.83 -0.02 -0.29
CA ARG A 51 -3.28 -1.33 -0.64
C ARG A 51 -4.12 -2.03 -1.69
N GLU A 52 -5.45 -2.06 -1.53
CA GLU A 52 -6.35 -2.67 -2.52
C GLU A 52 -6.28 -1.96 -3.87
N GLN A 53 -6.20 -0.63 -3.88
CA GLN A 53 -5.99 0.14 -5.10
C GLN A 53 -4.66 -0.25 -5.78
N ALA A 54 -3.58 -0.38 -5.02
CA ALA A 54 -2.28 -0.80 -5.54
C ALA A 54 -2.33 -2.22 -6.13
N MET A 55 -2.98 -3.17 -5.45
CA MET A 55 -3.20 -4.55 -5.95
C MET A 55 -4.01 -4.58 -7.24
N TYR A 56 -5.04 -3.73 -7.34
CA TYR A 56 -5.83 -3.59 -8.56
C TYR A 56 -4.96 -3.09 -9.73
N GLN A 57 -4.18 -2.03 -9.51
CA GLN A 57 -3.25 -1.51 -10.54
C GLN A 57 -2.22 -2.57 -10.98
N LEU A 58 -1.67 -3.34 -10.03
CA LEU A 58 -0.76 -4.45 -10.33
C LEU A 58 -1.40 -5.52 -11.23
N THR A 59 -2.66 -5.84 -10.97
CA THR A 59 -3.42 -6.82 -11.76
C THR A 59 -3.65 -6.32 -13.19
N LEU A 60 -3.96 -5.04 -13.36
CA LEU A 60 -4.07 -4.41 -14.68
C LEU A 60 -2.73 -4.41 -15.42
N LEU A 61 -1.64 -4.05 -14.75
CA LEU A 61 -0.29 -4.06 -15.29
C LEU A 61 0.14 -5.44 -15.80
N ASN A 62 -0.18 -6.50 -15.06
CA ASN A 62 0.09 -7.88 -15.45
C ASN A 62 -0.69 -8.32 -16.68
N SER A 63 -1.89 -7.78 -16.86
CA SER A 63 -2.77 -8.13 -17.98
C SER A 63 -2.50 -7.29 -19.23
N ALA A 64 -1.78 -6.17 -19.11
CA ALA A 64 -1.55 -5.22 -20.18
C ALA A 64 -0.24 -5.46 -20.95
N ALA A 65 -0.23 -5.02 -22.21
CA ALA A 65 0.94 -5.09 -23.07
C ALA A 65 1.10 -3.81 -23.91
N GLY A 66 2.31 -3.60 -24.45
CA GLY A 66 2.58 -2.54 -25.41
C GLY A 66 2.38 -1.14 -24.83
N GLU A 67 1.57 -0.31 -25.50
CA GLU A 67 1.31 1.07 -25.12
C GLU A 67 0.45 1.21 -23.87
N ALA A 68 -0.60 0.37 -23.75
CA ALA A 68 -1.49 0.35 -22.58
C ALA A 68 -0.73 0.09 -21.27
N TRP A 69 0.36 -0.69 -21.34
CA TRP A 69 1.22 -0.94 -20.17
C TRP A 69 1.87 0.35 -19.66
N ARG A 70 2.26 1.29 -20.53
CA ARG A 70 2.90 2.55 -20.12
C ARG A 70 1.94 3.46 -19.37
N ASP A 71 0.70 3.55 -19.81
CA ASP A 71 -0.30 4.37 -19.13
C ASP A 71 -0.73 3.75 -17.79
N LEU A 72 -0.85 2.43 -17.72
CA LEU A 72 -1.11 1.72 -16.47
C LEU A 72 0.07 1.80 -15.49
N ALA A 73 1.32 1.76 -15.98
CA ALA A 73 2.50 1.97 -15.13
C ALA A 73 2.48 3.34 -14.48
N ARG A 74 2.10 4.40 -15.21
CA ARG A 74 1.94 5.75 -14.65
C ARG A 74 0.88 5.78 -13.54
N GLY A 75 -0.27 5.15 -13.76
CA GLY A 75 -1.33 5.04 -12.75
C GLY A 75 -0.91 4.23 -11.53
N ALA A 76 -0.09 3.20 -11.71
CA ALA A 76 0.51 2.45 -10.62
C ALA A 76 1.53 3.30 -9.84
N ASP A 77 2.41 4.03 -10.52
CA ASP A 77 3.38 4.92 -9.85
C ASP A 77 2.66 5.94 -8.95
N GLU A 78 1.56 6.54 -9.42
CA GLU A 78 0.74 7.44 -8.60
C GLU A 78 0.11 6.74 -7.38
N ALA A 79 -0.41 5.52 -7.55
CA ALA A 79 -0.95 4.75 -6.44
C ALA A 79 0.13 4.40 -5.41
N TRP A 80 1.35 4.10 -5.86
CA TRP A 80 2.49 3.80 -5.00
C TRP A 80 2.97 5.01 -4.22
N GLU A 81 3.03 6.19 -4.85
CA GLU A 81 3.38 7.45 -4.17
C GLU A 81 2.37 7.78 -3.07
N ARG A 82 1.06 7.66 -3.35
CA ARG A 82 0.00 7.88 -2.36
C ARG A 82 0.12 6.91 -1.19
N MET A 83 0.37 5.64 -1.49
CA MET A 83 0.54 4.61 -0.46
C MET A 83 1.80 4.85 0.39
N ARG A 84 2.92 5.25 -0.23
CA ARG A 84 4.14 5.64 0.50
C ARG A 84 3.85 6.78 1.48
N GLY A 85 3.19 7.85 1.02
CA GLY A 85 2.83 8.98 1.88
C GLY A 85 1.92 8.56 3.05
N ALA A 86 0.91 7.72 2.78
CA ALA A 86 0.03 7.20 3.83
C ALA A 86 0.78 6.32 4.85
N MET A 87 1.71 5.47 4.37
CA MET A 87 2.55 4.64 5.23
C MET A 87 3.51 5.46 6.08
N GLU A 88 4.10 6.54 5.55
CA GLU A 88 4.96 7.44 6.31
C GLU A 88 4.19 8.21 7.39
N ASP A 89 3.00 8.72 7.07
CA ASP A 89 2.11 9.38 8.02
C ASP A 89 1.71 8.42 9.15
N ALA A 90 1.23 7.23 8.78
CA ALA A 90 0.85 6.20 9.74
C ALA A 90 2.05 5.78 10.60
N SER A 91 3.20 5.50 9.99
CA SER A 91 4.43 5.13 10.71
C SER A 91 4.80 6.17 11.76
N SER A 92 4.76 7.45 11.41
CA SER A 92 5.01 8.55 12.35
C SER A 92 4.04 8.54 13.53
N HIS A 93 2.75 8.36 13.26
CA HIS A 93 1.73 8.26 14.31
C HIS A 93 1.87 7.01 15.19
N PHE A 94 2.23 5.85 14.62
CA PHE A 94 2.44 4.59 15.35
C PHE A 94 3.79 4.50 16.07
N ARG A 95 4.76 5.38 15.78
CA ARG A 95 6.07 5.47 16.46
C ARG A 95 6.08 6.42 17.66
N THR A 96 5.17 7.40 17.70
CA THR A 96 5.23 8.51 18.67
C THR A 96 4.49 8.23 20.00
N LYS A 97 4.31 6.96 20.39
CA LYS A 97 3.85 6.56 21.73
C LYS A 97 4.55 5.30 22.21
#